data_AF-A0A1B6DPT3-F1
#
_entry.id   AF-A0A1B6DPT3-F1
#
_cell.length_a   1.000
_cell.length_b   1.000
_cell.length_c   1.000
_cell.angle_alpha   90.00
_cell.angle_beta   90.00
_cell.angle_gamma   90.00
#
_symmetry.space_group_name_H-M   'P 1'
#
loop_
_entity.id
_entity.type
_entity.pdbx_description
1 polymer ?
#
loop_
_entity_poly.entity_id
_entity_poly.type
_entity_poly.pdbx_seq_one_letter_code
_entity_poly.pdbx_strand_id
1 'polypeptide(L)'
;FKSEADDISSRGDVCWRTCLAAEGRAGEQVRCVHGSGSDIMWNQVLMLLVAALLSQTNTSRNNGGGLSLWISEQQVKMFSGFSMEIYAIADGNVLPYILDPNFEKYLPVIPSEVGYVNFTWKAGAKKYYYNFDRLQSYNESILEPPVISIKTKGRVPRRPKVFSVLLPCSGNSSGLATFGIGLLIETRKGKPLPGTPLRLSLRKECSQRGPDPECDKKCANRGWCNHEKICQCQEGYMGQYCKTALCYPQCMNNGTCTSPGTCSCPEGYQGRHCEGGICAEKCQNGGKCVQKDSCECPKGYYGLRCEFSKCSIACLNGGRCRGVNKCRCEEGFRGDHCEIGRRIPQRSTCTRPCRHGTCSAKNTCICDPGWYGRLCQHKLSSQKGKTGEQTSISME
;
A
#
# COMPACT_ATOMS: atom_id res chain seq x y z
N PHE A 1 -11.52 21.42 16.15
CA PHE A 1 -12.75 21.04 16.86
C PHE A 1 -13.92 21.85 16.33
N LYS A 2 -14.65 21.26 15.37
CA LYS A 2 -16.08 21.48 15.12
C LYS A 2 -16.50 20.34 14.20
N SER A 3 -17.35 19.47 14.72
CA SER A 3 -17.90 18.28 14.06
C SER A 3 -19.29 18.65 13.55
N GLU A 4 -19.50 18.61 12.24
CA GLU A 4 -20.84 18.50 11.66
C GLU A 4 -21.06 17.02 11.33
N ALA A 5 -22.07 16.45 11.97
CA ALA A 5 -22.55 15.10 11.74
C ALA A 5 -23.77 15.20 10.83
N ASP A 6 -23.64 14.72 9.60
CA ASP A 6 -24.80 14.46 8.74
C ASP A 6 -25.20 12.99 8.89
N ASP A 7 -26.45 12.81 9.26
CA ASP A 7 -27.15 11.57 9.56
C ASP A 7 -27.54 10.86 8.25
N ILE A 8 -26.94 9.69 7.98
CA ILE A 8 -27.46 8.71 7.01
C ILE A 8 -27.50 7.36 7.72
N SER A 9 -28.65 7.09 8.33
CA SER A 9 -29.06 5.78 8.79
C SER A 9 -29.28 4.82 7.60
N SER A 10 -28.79 3.58 7.76
CA SER A 10 -29.14 2.32 7.08
C SER A 10 -28.11 1.66 6.12
N ARG A 11 -26.95 1.27 6.66
CA ARG A 11 -26.26 -0.05 6.53
C ARG A 11 -24.88 0.07 7.18
N GLY A 12 -24.57 -0.85 8.10
CA GLY A 12 -23.50 -0.70 9.07
C GLY A 12 -22.07 -0.84 8.52
N ASP A 13 -21.53 0.25 7.98
CA ASP A 13 -20.09 0.44 7.76
C ASP A 13 -19.65 1.77 8.40
N VAL A 14 -18.89 1.70 9.49
CA VAL A 14 -18.30 2.88 10.15
C VAL A 14 -17.04 3.29 9.38
N CYS A 15 -17.09 4.42 8.67
CA CYS A 15 -16.01 4.93 7.83
C CYS A 15 -15.16 5.94 8.62
N TRP A 16 -13.87 5.66 8.90
CA TRP A 16 -12.97 6.61 9.56
C TRP A 16 -12.16 7.40 8.53
N ARG A 17 -12.22 8.74 8.57
CA ARG A 17 -11.35 9.63 7.78
C ARG A 17 -10.15 10.06 8.63
N THR A 18 -8.93 9.79 8.17
CA THR A 18 -7.71 10.44 8.70
C THR A 18 -7.02 11.20 7.58
N CYS A 19 -7.00 12.54 7.69
CA CYS A 19 -6.22 13.41 6.82
C CYS A 19 -4.89 13.75 7.51
N LEU A 20 -3.76 13.35 6.92
CA LEU A 20 -2.45 13.89 7.31
C LEU A 20 -2.22 15.19 6.53
N ALA A 21 -2.18 16.32 7.23
CA ALA A 21 -1.73 17.59 6.67
C ALA A 21 -0.21 17.68 6.84
N ALA A 22 0.54 17.72 5.73
CA ALA A 22 1.92 18.18 5.71
C ALA A 22 1.92 19.63 5.24
N GLU A 23 2.48 20.55 6.04
CA GLU A 23 2.67 21.94 5.62
C GLU A 23 3.75 22.03 4.53
N GLY A 24 3.43 22.64 3.39
CA GLY A 24 4.43 23.18 2.46
C GLY A 24 4.10 23.09 0.96
N ARG A 25 3.58 24.21 0.42
CA ARG A 25 3.37 24.60 -1.00
C ARG A 25 2.18 24.00 -1.76
N ALA A 26 1.44 24.92 -2.38
CA ALA A 26 0.22 24.69 -3.14
C ALA A 26 0.45 23.74 -4.33
N GLY A 27 -0.37 22.68 -4.42
CA GLY A 27 -0.54 21.91 -5.66
C GLY A 27 -0.68 20.39 -5.56
N GLU A 28 -0.74 19.75 -4.40
CA GLU A 28 -0.87 18.28 -4.32
C GLU A 28 -2.26 17.78 -3.91
N GLN A 29 -2.81 16.88 -4.74
CA GLN A 29 -4.08 16.16 -4.52
C GLN A 29 -4.05 15.32 -3.24
N VAL A 30 -5.05 15.52 -2.39
CA VAL A 30 -5.39 14.63 -1.26
C VAL A 30 -5.69 13.23 -1.81
N ARG A 31 -4.85 12.24 -1.47
CA ARG A 31 -5.11 10.82 -1.74
C ARG A 31 -6.01 10.25 -0.64
N CYS A 32 -7.23 9.87 -1.00
CA CYS A 32 -8.04 8.96 -0.20
C CYS A 32 -7.80 7.53 -0.71
N VAL A 33 -7.27 6.66 0.15
CA VAL A 33 -7.13 5.22 -0.14
C VAL A 33 -8.36 4.53 0.44
N HIS A 34 -9.19 3.92 -0.41
CA HIS A 34 -10.22 2.99 0.04
C HIS A 34 -9.57 1.62 0.20
N GLY A 35 -9.45 1.15 1.45
CA GLY A 35 -9.05 -0.21 1.76
C GLY A 35 -10.06 -0.80 2.74
N SER A 36 -10.57 -1.97 2.39
CA SER A 36 -11.15 -2.92 3.35
C SER A 36 -10.14 -3.15 4.49
N GLY A 37 -10.63 -3.25 5.73
CA GLY A 37 -9.80 -3.31 6.94
C GLY A 37 -8.84 -4.51 7.04
N SER A 38 -8.89 -5.45 6.08
CA SER A 38 -7.98 -6.59 5.95
C SER A 38 -6.80 -6.34 4.98
N ASP A 39 -6.97 -5.56 3.90
CA ASP A 39 -5.93 -5.32 2.88
C ASP A 39 -4.89 -4.26 3.29
N ILE A 40 -5.24 -3.44 4.29
CA ILE A 40 -4.32 -2.45 4.87
C ILE A 40 -3.29 -3.13 5.78
N MET A 41 -3.60 -4.29 6.37
CA MET A 41 -2.75 -4.92 7.40
C MET A 41 -1.38 -5.37 6.88
N TRP A 42 -1.31 -5.98 5.70
CA TRP A 42 -0.05 -6.59 5.24
C TRP A 42 0.72 -5.73 4.27
N ASN A 43 0.09 -4.87 3.47
CA ASN A 43 0.84 -3.86 2.75
C ASN A 43 1.47 -2.85 3.72
N GLN A 44 0.87 -2.54 4.89
CA GLN A 44 1.54 -1.75 5.91
C GLN A 44 2.65 -2.53 6.62
N VAL A 45 2.45 -3.77 7.05
CA VAL A 45 3.51 -4.57 7.73
C VAL A 45 4.65 -4.93 6.77
N LEU A 46 4.35 -5.30 5.52
CA LEU A 46 5.34 -5.53 4.47
C LEU A 46 5.97 -4.23 4.01
N MET A 47 5.26 -3.11 3.88
CA MET A 47 5.89 -1.80 3.61
C MET A 47 6.64 -1.26 4.83
N LEU A 48 6.32 -1.65 6.06
CA LEU A 48 7.07 -1.31 7.27
C LEU A 48 8.32 -2.17 7.37
N LEU A 49 8.25 -3.45 7.01
CA LEU A 49 9.40 -4.35 6.91
C LEU A 49 10.29 -3.97 5.72
N VAL A 50 9.71 -3.64 4.56
CA VAL A 50 10.41 -3.16 3.36
C VAL A 50 10.93 -1.74 3.57
N ALA A 51 10.24 -0.83 4.26
CA ALA A 51 10.77 0.47 4.65
C ALA A 51 11.84 0.34 5.74
N ALA A 52 11.74 -0.62 6.66
CA ALA A 52 12.81 -0.94 7.62
C ALA A 52 14.02 -1.55 6.91
N LEU A 53 13.82 -2.36 5.86
CA LEU A 53 14.88 -2.92 5.01
C LEU A 53 15.48 -1.86 4.05
N LEU A 54 14.68 -0.93 3.54
CA LEU A 54 15.12 0.16 2.65
C LEU A 54 15.76 1.31 3.43
N SER A 55 15.35 1.56 4.68
CA SER A 55 16.00 2.51 5.60
C SER A 55 17.38 2.03 6.07
N GLN A 56 17.69 0.72 5.92
CA GLN A 56 19.04 0.20 6.15
C GLN A 56 20.06 0.63 5.08
N THR A 57 19.68 1.41 4.06
CA THR A 57 20.64 1.93 3.07
C THR A 57 21.26 3.28 3.45
N ASN A 58 20.97 3.88 4.62
CA ASN A 58 21.66 5.10 5.02
C ASN A 58 21.77 5.35 6.53
N THR A 59 21.92 4.31 7.35
CA THR A 59 22.51 4.48 8.68
C THR A 59 24.01 4.27 8.57
N SER A 60 24.73 5.39 8.60
CA SER A 60 26.16 5.49 8.84
C SER A 60 26.69 4.31 9.63
N ARG A 61 27.62 3.59 9.01
CA ARG A 61 28.51 2.61 9.63
C ARG A 61 29.33 3.34 10.70
N ASN A 62 28.72 3.61 11.85
CA ASN A 62 29.34 4.31 12.97
C ASN A 62 29.06 3.55 14.27
N ASN A 63 30.06 2.76 14.65
CA ASN A 63 30.28 2.16 15.97
C ASN A 63 29.09 1.43 16.61
N GLY A 64 29.03 0.13 16.31
CA GLY A 64 28.20 -0.84 17.02
C GLY A 64 28.41 -0.79 18.54
N GLY A 65 27.31 -0.81 19.29
CA GLY A 65 27.36 -0.85 20.74
C GLY A 65 26.13 -0.33 21.48
N GLY A 66 24.99 -0.20 20.80
CA GLY A 66 23.71 0.16 21.41
C GLY A 66 22.98 -1.05 22.01
N LEU A 67 21.87 -0.77 22.69
CA LEU A 67 20.96 -1.79 23.19
C LEU A 67 20.20 -2.45 22.03
N SER A 68 20.14 -3.77 22.03
CA SER A 68 19.25 -4.53 21.14
C SER A 68 18.37 -5.47 21.98
N LEU A 69 17.10 -5.60 21.62
CA LEU A 69 16.14 -6.53 22.19
C LEU A 69 15.34 -7.13 21.02
N TRP A 70 15.32 -8.46 20.88
CA TRP A 70 14.68 -9.14 19.75
C TRP A 70 14.19 -10.54 20.11
N ILE A 71 13.30 -11.08 19.27
CA ILE A 71 12.88 -12.47 19.28
C ILE A 71 13.74 -13.21 18.24
N SER A 72 14.33 -14.34 18.63
CA SER A 72 15.24 -15.09 17.76
C SER A 72 14.51 -15.77 16.61
N GLU A 73 15.24 -16.02 15.52
CA GLU A 73 14.76 -16.74 14.35
C GLU A 73 14.05 -18.07 14.67
N GLN A 74 14.61 -18.86 15.58
CA GLN A 74 14.02 -20.14 16.00
C GLN A 74 12.68 -19.95 16.73
N GLN A 75 12.59 -18.93 17.58
CA GLN A 75 11.37 -18.63 18.31
C GLN A 75 10.29 -18.09 17.36
N VAL A 76 10.68 -17.29 16.38
CA VAL A 76 9.78 -16.82 15.32
C VAL A 76 9.35 -17.96 14.41
N LYS A 77 10.25 -18.89 14.06
CA LYS A 77 9.94 -20.09 13.27
C LYS A 77 8.89 -20.96 13.96
N MET A 78 8.97 -21.10 15.28
CA MET A 78 7.98 -21.84 16.07
C MET A 78 6.57 -21.22 15.99
N PHE A 79 6.47 -19.88 15.92
CA PHE A 79 5.18 -19.18 15.87
C PHE A 79 4.67 -18.90 14.45
N SER A 80 5.57 -18.80 13.48
CA SER A 80 5.26 -18.25 12.16
C SER A 80 5.68 -19.13 10.98
N GLY A 81 6.46 -20.20 11.20
CA GLY A 81 7.04 -21.01 10.11
C GLY A 81 8.08 -20.28 9.26
N PHE A 82 8.35 -18.99 9.50
CA PHE A 82 9.42 -18.22 8.88
C PHE A 82 10.58 -18.04 9.83
N SER A 83 11.75 -17.90 9.24
CA SER A 83 12.98 -17.74 9.96
C SER A 83 13.43 -16.27 9.80
N MET A 84 13.12 -15.45 10.82
CA MET A 84 13.54 -14.05 10.90
C MET A 84 13.70 -13.59 12.35
N GLU A 85 14.54 -12.57 12.57
CA GLU A 85 14.63 -11.90 13.87
C GLU A 85 13.67 -10.70 13.92
N ILE A 86 12.88 -10.60 14.99
CA ILE A 86 11.95 -9.47 15.19
C ILE A 86 12.49 -8.58 16.31
N TYR A 87 12.90 -7.36 15.97
CA TYR A 87 13.60 -6.45 16.89
C TYR A 87 12.64 -5.50 17.62
N ALA A 88 12.51 -5.60 18.94
CA ALA A 88 11.80 -4.56 19.67
C ALA A 88 12.60 -3.24 19.77
N ILE A 89 13.91 -3.37 19.98
CA ILE A 89 14.85 -2.27 20.12
C ILE A 89 16.07 -2.61 19.26
N ALA A 90 16.52 -1.67 18.44
CA ALA A 90 17.71 -1.78 17.63
C ALA A 90 18.64 -0.59 17.89
N ASP A 91 19.90 -0.88 18.25
CA ASP A 91 20.95 0.09 18.54
C ASP A 91 20.56 1.23 19.50
N GLY A 92 19.70 0.93 20.48
CA GLY A 92 19.22 1.88 21.48
C GLY A 92 17.99 2.69 21.05
N ASN A 93 17.37 2.36 19.93
CA ASN A 93 16.12 2.98 19.48
C ASN A 93 14.99 1.96 19.53
N VAL A 94 13.85 2.33 20.12
CA VAL A 94 12.61 1.54 20.02
C VAL A 94 12.08 1.63 18.59
N LEU A 95 11.76 0.49 17.99
CA LEU A 95 11.29 0.51 16.59
C LEU A 95 9.90 1.15 16.48
N PRO A 96 9.64 2.00 15.46
CA PRO A 96 8.43 2.81 15.37
C PRO A 96 7.11 2.01 15.38
N TYR A 97 7.11 0.80 14.82
CA TYR A 97 5.90 -0.03 14.74
C TYR A 97 5.36 -0.43 16.12
N ILE A 98 6.21 -0.47 17.16
CA ILE A 98 5.79 -0.79 18.54
C ILE A 98 5.15 0.43 19.21
N LEU A 99 5.47 1.62 18.71
CA LEU A 99 4.93 2.88 19.21
C LEU A 99 3.58 3.23 18.55
N ASP A 100 3.13 2.44 17.57
CA ASP A 100 1.81 2.59 16.96
C ASP A 100 0.71 2.29 18.00
N PRO A 101 -0.22 3.23 18.26
CA PRO A 101 -1.35 3.01 19.17
C PRO A 101 -2.24 1.81 18.79
N ASN A 102 -2.25 1.40 17.52
CA ASN A 102 -3.01 0.25 17.04
C ASN A 102 -2.18 -1.05 17.01
N PHE A 103 -0.91 -1.02 17.40
CA PHE A 103 -0.02 -2.19 17.38
C PHE A 103 -0.66 -3.43 18.00
N GLU A 104 -1.32 -3.28 19.14
CA GLU A 104 -1.97 -4.38 19.88
C GLU A 104 -3.09 -5.07 19.09
N LYS A 105 -3.78 -4.34 18.19
CA LYS A 105 -4.85 -4.91 17.35
C LYS A 105 -4.30 -5.82 16.26
N TYR A 106 -3.06 -5.59 15.84
CA TYR A 106 -2.39 -6.34 14.79
C TYR A 106 -1.67 -7.58 15.32
N LEU A 107 -1.53 -7.71 16.64
CA LEU A 107 -0.89 -8.87 17.25
C LEU A 107 -1.84 -10.08 17.28
N PRO A 108 -1.37 -11.25 16.82
CA PRO A 108 -2.14 -12.48 16.91
C PRO A 108 -2.29 -12.89 18.37
N VAL A 109 -3.35 -13.67 18.64
CA VAL A 109 -3.52 -14.32 19.95
C VAL A 109 -2.43 -15.37 20.11
N ILE A 110 -1.75 -15.37 21.25
CA ILE A 110 -0.77 -16.40 21.59
C ILE A 110 -1.54 -17.71 21.84
N PRO A 111 -1.23 -18.82 21.15
CA PRO A 111 -1.95 -20.08 21.29
C PRO A 111 -1.79 -20.77 22.66
N SER A 112 -2.72 -21.68 23.00
CA SER A 112 -2.73 -22.45 24.27
C SER A 112 -1.45 -23.21 24.60
N GLU A 113 -0.74 -23.68 23.56
CA GLU A 113 0.47 -24.49 23.57
C GLU A 113 1.71 -23.70 24.01
N VAL A 114 1.69 -22.38 23.81
CA VAL A 114 2.86 -21.55 24.03
C VAL A 114 2.97 -21.20 25.51
N GLY A 115 3.73 -22.01 26.25
CA GLY A 115 3.98 -21.79 27.67
C GLY A 115 4.98 -20.67 27.97
N TYR A 116 5.82 -20.28 27.01
CA TYR A 116 6.78 -19.19 27.16
C TYR A 116 7.22 -18.59 25.83
N VAL A 117 7.78 -17.38 25.88
CA VAL A 117 8.40 -16.69 24.74
C VAL A 117 9.83 -16.30 25.11
N ASN A 118 10.80 -16.71 24.29
CA ASN A 118 12.20 -16.32 24.46
C ASN A 118 12.50 -14.98 23.79
N PHE A 119 13.14 -14.09 24.55
CA PHE A 119 13.69 -12.84 24.08
C PHE A 119 15.20 -12.84 24.26
N THR A 120 15.90 -12.29 23.28
CA THR A 120 17.35 -12.06 23.35
C THR A 120 17.62 -10.58 23.44
N TRP A 121 18.56 -10.19 24.30
CA TRP A 121 18.98 -8.80 24.42
C TRP A 121 20.48 -8.64 24.67
N LYS A 122 21.01 -7.46 24.36
CA LYS A 122 22.39 -7.07 24.64
C LYS A 122 22.48 -5.56 24.77
N ALA A 123 23.36 -5.06 25.64
CA ALA A 123 23.60 -3.64 25.85
C ALA A 123 24.76 -3.07 24.98
N GLY A 124 25.60 -3.94 24.42
CA GLY A 124 26.77 -3.52 23.65
C GLY A 124 27.84 -2.86 24.54
N ALA A 125 28.29 -1.65 24.18
CA ALA A 125 29.32 -0.92 24.92
C ALA A 125 28.74 -0.06 26.05
N LYS A 126 27.50 0.42 25.89
CA LYS A 126 26.81 1.29 26.84
C LYS A 126 26.18 0.47 27.97
N LYS A 127 25.90 1.11 29.12
CA LYS A 127 25.24 0.49 30.27
C LYS A 127 23.77 0.89 30.33
N TYR A 128 22.89 -0.10 30.28
CA TYR A 128 21.45 0.05 30.41
C TYR A 128 20.93 -0.76 31.59
N TYR A 129 19.90 -0.25 32.23
CA TYR A 129 19.18 -0.86 33.34
C TYR A 129 17.74 -1.08 32.91
N TYR A 130 17.16 -2.19 33.33
CA TYR A 130 15.80 -2.55 32.97
C TYR A 130 14.95 -2.68 34.24
N ASN A 131 13.66 -2.40 34.09
CA ASN A 131 12.66 -2.55 35.11
C ASN A 131 11.35 -3.05 34.46
N PHE A 132 10.99 -4.29 34.74
CA PHE A 132 9.66 -4.83 34.49
C PHE A 132 8.73 -4.35 35.59
N ASP A 133 8.05 -3.24 35.34
CA ASP A 133 7.17 -2.58 36.30
C ASP A 133 5.72 -3.06 36.21
N ARG A 134 5.38 -3.84 35.18
CA ARG A 134 4.06 -4.44 35.01
C ARG A 134 4.20 -5.86 34.44
N LEU A 135 3.72 -6.83 35.19
CA LEU A 135 3.57 -8.24 34.82
C LEU A 135 2.25 -8.69 35.42
N GLN A 136 1.15 -8.47 34.71
CA GLN A 136 -0.19 -8.69 35.25
C GLN A 136 -1.08 -9.45 34.27
N SER A 137 -1.92 -10.32 34.79
CA SER A 137 -3.03 -10.91 34.04
C SER A 137 -4.31 -10.12 34.36
N TYR A 138 -5.17 -9.91 33.37
CA TYR A 138 -6.49 -9.30 33.57
C TYR A 138 -7.59 -10.38 33.72
N ASN A 139 -7.23 -11.66 33.56
CA ASN A 139 -8.12 -12.80 33.65
C ASN A 139 -7.45 -13.95 34.43
N GLU A 140 -7.24 -13.75 35.74
CA GLU A 140 -6.51 -14.69 36.60
C GLU A 140 -7.12 -16.09 36.70
N SER A 141 -8.42 -16.23 36.48
CA SER A 141 -9.10 -17.54 36.43
C SER A 141 -8.69 -18.40 35.22
N ILE A 142 -8.11 -17.79 34.18
CA ILE A 142 -7.71 -18.45 32.93
C ILE A 142 -6.19 -18.47 32.81
N LEU A 143 -5.54 -17.34 33.09
CA LEU A 143 -4.10 -17.14 32.95
C LEU A 143 -3.55 -16.46 34.20
N GLU A 144 -2.58 -17.08 34.84
CA GLU A 144 -1.86 -16.48 35.97
C GLU A 144 -0.94 -15.33 35.49
N PRO A 145 -0.51 -14.42 36.39
CA PRO A 145 0.40 -13.35 36.02
C PRO A 145 1.68 -13.86 35.33
N PRO A 146 2.15 -13.20 34.25
CA PRO A 146 3.32 -13.64 33.51
C PRO A 146 4.58 -13.58 34.38
N VAL A 147 5.41 -14.62 34.30
CA VAL A 147 6.65 -14.75 35.07
C VAL A 147 7.85 -14.61 34.13
N ILE A 148 8.91 -13.95 34.58
CA ILE A 148 10.14 -13.81 33.78
C ILE A 148 11.27 -14.65 34.37
N SER A 149 12.12 -15.22 33.51
CA SER A 149 13.24 -16.09 33.92
C SER A 149 14.43 -15.33 34.53
N ILE A 150 14.29 -14.01 34.73
CA ILE A 150 15.29 -13.10 35.28
C ILE A 150 14.65 -12.24 36.36
N LYS A 151 15.46 -11.53 37.18
CA LYS A 151 14.92 -10.57 38.15
C LYS A 151 14.13 -9.46 37.45
N THR A 152 13.10 -8.91 38.07
CA THR A 152 12.26 -7.82 37.52
C THR A 152 13.01 -6.52 37.31
N LYS A 153 14.06 -6.25 38.09
CA LYS A 153 14.95 -5.11 37.89
C LYS A 153 16.39 -5.60 37.81
N GLY A 154 17.18 -4.96 36.96
CA GLY A 154 18.59 -5.32 36.83
C GLY A 154 19.33 -4.56 35.74
N ARG A 155 20.54 -5.04 35.44
CA ARG A 155 21.38 -4.49 34.38
C ARG A 155 21.28 -5.37 33.13
N VAL A 156 21.12 -4.74 31.97
CA VAL A 156 21.12 -5.44 30.69
C VAL A 156 22.53 -6.01 30.43
N PRO A 157 22.67 -7.29 30.03
CA PRO A 157 23.96 -7.92 29.82
C PRO A 157 24.71 -7.32 28.63
N ARG A 158 26.05 -7.33 28.72
CA ARG A 158 26.93 -6.79 27.66
C ARG A 158 26.86 -7.63 26.37
N ARG A 159 26.86 -8.94 26.52
CA ARG A 159 26.75 -9.93 25.44
C ARG A 159 25.29 -10.40 25.30
N PRO A 160 24.89 -10.93 24.13
CA PRO A 160 23.58 -11.53 23.93
C PRO A 160 23.27 -12.53 25.03
N LYS A 161 22.13 -12.37 25.70
CA LYS A 161 21.60 -13.33 26.67
C LYS A 161 20.11 -13.52 26.42
N VAL A 162 19.66 -14.76 26.55
CA VAL A 162 18.24 -15.09 26.45
C VAL A 162 17.60 -14.93 27.83
N PHE A 163 16.38 -14.41 27.85
CA PHE A 163 15.45 -14.55 28.96
C PHE A 163 14.09 -14.97 28.41
N SER A 164 13.29 -15.63 29.24
CA SER A 164 11.98 -16.15 28.86
C SER A 164 10.90 -15.43 29.62
N VAL A 165 9.79 -15.13 28.95
CA VAL A 165 8.52 -14.73 29.56
C VAL A 165 7.62 -15.96 29.57
N LEU A 166 7.34 -16.51 30.74
CA LEU A 166 6.45 -17.63 30.97
C LEU A 166 5.01 -17.13 31.08
N LEU A 167 4.09 -17.86 30.47
CA LEU A 167 2.66 -17.57 30.35
C LEU A 167 1.83 -18.72 30.97
N PRO A 168 1.82 -18.85 32.31
CA PRO A 168 1.15 -19.94 33.01
C PRO A 168 -0.38 -19.86 32.88
N CYS A 169 -1.00 -20.85 32.25
CA CYS A 169 -2.45 -21.02 32.28
C CYS A 169 -2.86 -21.66 33.62
N SER A 170 -3.93 -21.18 34.25
CA SER A 170 -4.41 -21.69 35.55
C SER A 170 -4.86 -23.15 35.49
N GLY A 171 -5.25 -23.64 34.29
CA GLY A 171 -5.65 -25.04 34.05
C GLY A 171 -7.09 -25.38 34.45
N ASN A 172 -7.76 -24.50 35.19
CA ASN A 172 -9.14 -24.71 35.66
C ASN A 172 -10.21 -24.27 34.65
N SER A 173 -9.88 -23.34 33.75
CA SER A 173 -10.80 -22.77 32.76
C SER A 173 -10.13 -22.68 31.40
N SER A 174 -10.90 -22.97 30.34
CA SER A 174 -10.50 -22.68 28.95
C SER A 174 -11.03 -21.31 28.55
N GLY A 175 -10.28 -20.55 27.75
CA GLY A 175 -10.72 -19.28 27.22
C GLY A 175 -9.58 -18.36 26.79
N LEU A 176 -9.95 -17.15 26.37
CA LEU A 176 -9.01 -16.09 26.02
C LEU A 176 -8.75 -15.22 27.24
N ALA A 177 -7.48 -15.05 27.60
CA ALA A 177 -7.02 -14.18 28.66
C ALA A 177 -6.21 -13.01 28.08
N THR A 178 -6.37 -11.83 28.67
CA THR A 178 -5.54 -10.67 28.36
C THR A 178 -4.50 -10.48 29.46
N PHE A 179 -3.28 -10.09 29.10
CA PHE A 179 -2.21 -9.80 30.05
C PHE A 179 -1.37 -8.61 29.61
N GLY A 180 -0.80 -7.90 30.58
CA GLY A 180 -0.02 -6.69 30.36
C GLY A 180 1.45 -6.87 30.74
N ILE A 181 2.35 -6.46 29.85
CA ILE A 181 3.79 -6.34 30.12
C ILE A 181 4.20 -4.86 30.06
N GLY A 182 4.99 -4.44 31.03
CA GLY A 182 5.63 -3.12 31.11
C GLY A 182 7.13 -3.28 31.20
N LEU A 183 7.89 -2.62 30.32
CA LEU A 183 9.35 -2.64 30.34
C LEU A 183 9.90 -1.22 30.23
N LEU A 184 10.40 -0.70 31.35
CA LEU A 184 11.17 0.53 31.41
C LEU A 184 12.65 0.22 31.21
N ILE A 185 13.32 0.99 30.35
CA ILE A 185 14.76 0.91 30.17
C ILE A 185 15.39 2.27 30.43
N GLU A 186 16.43 2.28 31.24
CA GLU A 186 17.11 3.50 31.65
C GLU A 186 18.60 3.42 31.33
N THR A 187 19.17 4.57 31.02
CA THR A 187 20.62 4.73 30.90
C THR A 187 21.29 4.71 32.27
N ARG A 188 22.63 4.60 32.32
CA ARG A 188 23.41 4.74 33.57
C ARG A 188 23.08 6.00 34.40
N LYS A 189 22.59 7.07 33.76
CA LYS A 189 22.23 8.33 34.42
C LYS A 189 20.78 8.35 34.96
N GLY A 190 20.07 7.22 34.94
CA GLY A 190 18.65 7.15 35.33
C GLY A 190 17.70 7.84 34.36
N LYS A 191 18.15 8.17 33.14
CA LYS A 191 17.27 8.72 32.11
C LYS A 191 16.57 7.59 31.35
N PRO A 192 15.23 7.60 31.22
CA PRO A 192 14.50 6.65 30.38
C PRO A 192 14.96 6.69 28.92
N LEU A 193 15.00 5.53 28.28
CA LEU A 193 15.23 5.42 26.85
C LEU A 193 13.98 5.94 26.11
N PRO A 194 14.12 6.79 25.08
CA PRO A 194 12.98 7.25 24.30
C PRO A 194 12.12 6.08 23.79
N GLY A 195 10.80 6.20 23.96
CA GLY A 195 9.84 5.13 23.63
C GLY A 195 9.62 4.11 24.76
N THR A 196 10.33 4.21 25.88
CA THR A 196 10.06 3.40 27.09
C THR A 196 9.39 4.25 28.18
N PRO A 197 8.53 3.68 29.06
CA PRO A 197 8.23 2.25 29.21
C PRO A 197 7.44 1.69 28.03
N LEU A 198 7.87 0.51 27.54
CA LEU A 198 7.08 -0.25 26.58
C LEU A 198 5.86 -0.80 27.30
N ARG A 199 4.67 -0.49 26.79
CA ARG A 199 3.40 -0.91 27.37
C ARG A 199 2.67 -1.80 26.37
N LEU A 200 2.71 -3.10 26.59
CA LEU A 200 2.04 -4.07 25.73
C LEU A 200 0.88 -4.72 26.46
N SER A 201 -0.29 -4.74 25.83
CA SER A 201 -1.44 -5.57 26.18
C SER A 201 -1.57 -6.70 25.14
N LEU A 202 -1.46 -7.94 25.59
CA LEU A 202 -1.38 -9.12 24.74
C LEU A 202 -2.50 -10.10 25.10
N ARG A 203 -2.88 -10.94 24.14
CA ARG A 203 -3.94 -11.95 24.30
C ARG A 203 -3.33 -13.34 24.22
N LYS A 204 -3.71 -14.22 25.16
CA LYS A 204 -3.30 -15.62 25.24
C LYS A 204 -4.54 -16.49 25.32
N GLU A 205 -4.64 -17.46 24.44
CA GLU A 205 -5.60 -18.55 24.60
C GLU A 205 -5.06 -19.53 25.63
N CYS A 206 -5.89 -19.98 26.56
CA CYS A 206 -5.59 -21.08 27.45
C CYS A 206 -6.65 -22.15 27.26
N SER A 207 -6.22 -23.39 27.19
CA SER A 207 -7.11 -24.54 27.09
C SER A 207 -6.80 -25.46 28.26
N GLN A 208 -7.82 -25.97 28.93
CA GLN A 208 -7.69 -27.02 29.91
C GLN A 208 -7.20 -28.28 29.18
N ARG A 209 -5.89 -28.52 29.24
CA ARG A 209 -5.28 -29.78 28.80
C ARG A 209 -5.20 -30.68 30.02
N GLY A 210 -6.31 -31.32 30.34
CA GLY A 210 -6.25 -32.47 31.24
C GLY A 210 -5.43 -33.59 30.58
N PRO A 211 -4.77 -34.46 31.37
CA PRO A 211 -4.25 -35.73 30.86
C PRO A 211 -5.40 -36.48 30.17
N ASP A 212 -5.23 -36.83 28.90
CA ASP A 212 -6.22 -37.65 28.19
C ASP A 212 -5.74 -39.12 28.18
N PRO A 213 -6.41 -40.04 28.90
CA PRO A 213 -6.05 -41.46 28.89
C PRO A 213 -5.97 -42.07 27.48
N GLU A 214 -6.68 -41.49 26.51
CA GLU A 214 -6.70 -41.90 25.11
C GLU A 214 -5.80 -41.05 24.19
N CYS A 215 -4.91 -40.24 24.77
CA CYS A 215 -3.97 -39.37 24.06
C CYS A 215 -3.21 -40.12 22.94
N ASP A 216 -2.74 -41.35 23.21
CA ASP A 216 -2.02 -42.20 22.25
C ASP A 216 -2.79 -42.45 20.94
N LYS A 217 -4.13 -42.36 20.94
CA LYS A 217 -4.98 -42.57 19.76
C LYS A 217 -5.40 -41.28 19.07
N LYS A 218 -5.41 -40.15 19.80
CA LYS A 218 -5.99 -38.89 19.31
C LYS A 218 -4.96 -37.93 18.72
N CYS A 219 -3.68 -38.05 19.07
CA CYS A 219 -2.62 -37.22 18.51
C CYS A 219 -2.56 -37.38 16.98
N ALA A 220 -2.80 -36.29 16.25
CA ALA A 220 -2.79 -36.24 14.79
C ALA A 220 -1.45 -35.70 14.26
N ASN A 221 -1.30 -35.69 12.93
CA ASN A 221 -0.18 -35.04 12.22
C ASN A 221 1.21 -35.43 12.75
N ARG A 222 1.38 -36.73 13.08
CA ARG A 222 2.62 -37.31 13.61
C ARG A 222 3.06 -36.74 14.98
N GLY A 223 2.13 -36.13 15.72
CA GLY A 223 2.33 -35.85 17.14
C GLY A 223 2.41 -37.14 17.96
N TRP A 224 3.13 -37.11 19.08
CA TRP A 224 3.31 -38.27 19.96
C TRP A 224 2.83 -37.95 21.38
N CYS A 225 2.34 -38.94 22.11
CA CYS A 225 1.84 -38.75 23.46
C CYS A 225 2.98 -38.87 24.49
N ASN A 226 3.14 -37.89 25.37
CA ASN A 226 4.14 -37.97 26.45
C ASN A 226 3.62 -38.77 27.67
N HIS A 227 4.50 -38.99 28.66
CA HIS A 227 4.16 -39.72 29.90
C HIS A 227 3.02 -39.07 30.70
N GLU A 228 2.83 -37.76 30.56
CA GLU A 228 1.76 -36.99 31.22
C GLU A 228 0.44 -37.04 30.46
N LYS A 229 0.33 -37.88 29.42
CA LYS A 229 -0.87 -38.02 28.58
C LYS A 229 -1.27 -36.75 27.84
N ILE A 230 -0.25 -36.02 27.35
CA ILE A 230 -0.39 -34.79 26.56
C ILE A 230 0.28 -35.00 25.19
N CYS A 231 -0.42 -34.64 24.10
CA CYS A 231 0.16 -34.71 22.76
C CYS A 231 1.27 -33.65 22.58
N GLN A 232 2.41 -34.13 22.12
CA GLN A 232 3.56 -33.34 21.67
C GLN A 232 3.50 -33.22 20.14
N CYS A 233 3.29 -32.00 19.65
CA CYS A 233 3.06 -31.74 18.24
C CYS A 233 4.35 -31.58 17.44
N GLN A 234 4.29 -31.98 16.17
CA GLN A 234 5.35 -31.70 15.20
C GLN A 234 5.40 -30.22 14.82
N GLU A 235 6.54 -29.79 14.27
CA GLU A 235 6.72 -28.41 13.79
C GLU A 235 5.59 -28.01 12.83
N GLY A 236 4.97 -26.85 13.09
CA GLY A 236 3.87 -26.33 12.28
C GLY A 236 2.47 -26.85 12.64
N TYR A 237 2.30 -27.69 13.66
CA TYR A 237 1.00 -28.14 14.14
C TYR A 237 0.78 -27.82 15.63
N MET A 238 -0.49 -27.61 16.00
CA MET A 238 -0.91 -27.24 17.35
C MET A 238 -2.30 -27.83 17.69
N GLY A 239 -2.80 -27.53 18.88
CA GLY A 239 -4.00 -28.06 19.50
C GLY A 239 -3.70 -29.14 20.55
N GLN A 240 -4.68 -29.46 21.40
CA GLN A 240 -4.58 -30.57 22.38
C GLN A 240 -4.20 -31.90 21.73
N TYR A 241 -4.58 -32.08 20.46
CA TYR A 241 -4.35 -33.31 19.69
C TYR A 241 -3.57 -33.08 18.39
N CYS A 242 -2.86 -31.95 18.27
CA CYS A 242 -2.04 -31.63 17.08
C CYS A 242 -2.82 -31.61 15.75
N LYS A 243 -4.12 -31.33 15.79
CA LYS A 243 -5.01 -31.31 14.61
C LYS A 243 -4.96 -29.99 13.84
N THR A 244 -4.64 -28.90 14.52
CA THR A 244 -4.69 -27.56 13.93
C THR A 244 -3.35 -27.24 13.30
N ALA A 245 -3.32 -26.97 12.00
CA ALA A 245 -2.11 -26.50 11.33
C ALA A 245 -1.86 -25.01 11.62
N LEU A 246 -0.59 -24.63 11.74
CA LEU A 246 -0.15 -23.25 11.87
C LEU A 246 0.09 -22.64 10.48
N CYS A 247 -0.75 -21.66 10.12
CA CYS A 247 -0.52 -20.83 8.94
C CYS A 247 -0.16 -19.43 9.40
N TYR A 248 1.01 -18.97 9.02
CA TYR A 248 1.37 -17.56 9.12
C TYR A 248 1.99 -17.10 7.79
N PRO A 249 1.71 -15.86 7.32
CA PRO A 249 0.52 -15.07 7.66
C PRO A 249 -0.77 -15.91 7.77
N GLN A 250 -1.64 -15.52 8.69
CA GLN A 250 -2.95 -16.16 8.83
C GLN A 250 -3.69 -16.05 7.50
N CYS A 251 -4.46 -17.09 7.15
CA CYS A 251 -5.22 -17.09 5.92
C CYS A 251 -6.25 -15.95 5.95
N MET A 252 -6.19 -15.05 4.97
CA MET A 252 -7.08 -13.91 4.81
C MET A 252 -8.43 -14.34 4.25
N ASN A 253 -9.39 -13.41 4.26
CA ASN A 253 -10.67 -13.55 3.58
C ASN A 253 -11.41 -14.86 3.92
N ASN A 254 -11.29 -15.30 5.18
CA ASN A 254 -11.90 -16.54 5.69
C ASN A 254 -11.33 -17.83 5.08
N GLY A 255 -10.08 -17.80 4.61
CA GLY A 255 -9.33 -18.99 4.20
C GLY A 255 -9.05 -19.93 5.38
N THR A 256 -8.94 -21.22 5.09
CA THR A 256 -8.70 -22.26 6.10
C THR A 256 -7.27 -22.78 6.01
N CYS A 257 -6.57 -22.87 7.13
CA CYS A 257 -5.24 -23.47 7.19
C CYS A 257 -5.35 -25.00 7.11
N THR A 258 -4.90 -25.60 6.01
CA THR A 258 -5.02 -27.05 5.76
C THR A 258 -3.77 -27.82 6.17
N SER A 259 -2.61 -27.19 6.06
CA SER A 259 -1.33 -27.72 6.49
C SER A 259 -0.38 -26.55 6.81
N PRO A 260 0.76 -26.80 7.50
CA PRO A 260 1.65 -25.73 7.94
C PRO A 260 2.01 -24.79 6.79
N GLY A 261 1.69 -23.50 6.95
CA GLY A 261 1.94 -22.47 5.93
C GLY A 261 1.12 -22.56 4.64
N THR A 262 0.09 -23.41 4.57
CA THR A 262 -0.74 -23.62 3.37
C THR A 262 -2.21 -23.29 3.65
N CYS A 263 -2.73 -22.28 2.94
CA CYS A 263 -4.11 -21.85 3.02
C CYS A 263 -4.96 -22.44 1.89
N SER A 264 -6.14 -22.92 2.22
CA SER A 264 -7.22 -23.18 1.27
C SER A 264 -8.10 -21.95 1.18
N CYS A 265 -8.17 -21.35 0.00
CA CYS A 265 -8.91 -20.11 -0.22
C CYS A 265 -10.37 -20.36 -0.56
N PRO A 266 -11.29 -19.52 -0.05
CA PRO A 266 -12.68 -19.59 -0.43
C PRO A 266 -12.88 -19.09 -1.86
N GLU A 267 -14.03 -19.41 -2.44
CA GLU A 267 -14.37 -19.03 -3.81
C GLU A 267 -14.31 -17.50 -4.01
N GLY A 268 -13.63 -17.08 -5.07
CA GLY A 268 -13.40 -15.66 -5.36
C GLY A 268 -12.10 -15.09 -4.75
N TYR A 269 -11.27 -15.92 -4.13
CA TYR A 269 -9.97 -15.53 -3.58
C TYR A 269 -8.84 -16.46 -4.03
N GLN A 270 -7.63 -15.92 -4.04
CA GLN A 270 -6.40 -16.57 -4.49
C GLN A 270 -5.17 -16.02 -3.74
N GLY A 271 -4.00 -16.59 -4.00
CA GLY A 271 -2.76 -16.23 -3.34
C GLY A 271 -2.37 -17.24 -2.26
N ARG A 272 -1.16 -17.10 -1.72
CA ARG A 272 -0.61 -18.07 -0.75
C ARG A 272 -1.35 -18.04 0.58
N HIS A 273 -1.86 -16.85 0.94
CA HIS A 273 -2.59 -16.55 2.16
C HIS A 273 -3.99 -16.01 1.86
N CYS A 274 -4.53 -16.26 0.66
CA CYS A 274 -5.85 -15.79 0.23
C CYS A 274 -6.00 -14.27 0.19
N GLU A 275 -4.88 -13.57 -0.04
CA GLU A 275 -4.76 -12.12 -0.11
C GLU A 275 -5.28 -11.50 -1.41
N GLY A 276 -5.34 -12.29 -2.49
CA GLY A 276 -5.76 -11.81 -3.80
C GLY A 276 -7.22 -12.11 -4.09
N GLY A 277 -7.92 -11.18 -4.74
CA GLY A 277 -9.25 -11.41 -5.31
C GLY A 277 -9.22 -12.15 -6.64
N ILE A 278 -10.29 -12.88 -6.93
CA ILE A 278 -10.66 -13.35 -8.26
C ILE A 278 -11.94 -12.62 -8.67
N CYS A 279 -11.91 -11.97 -9.83
CA CYS A 279 -13.06 -11.26 -10.39
C CYS A 279 -13.63 -12.12 -11.52
N ALA A 280 -14.92 -12.43 -11.47
CA ALA A 280 -15.62 -13.19 -12.50
C ALA A 280 -15.52 -12.47 -13.85
N GLU A 281 -15.68 -11.14 -13.83
CA GLU A 281 -15.41 -10.29 -14.98
C GLU A 281 -14.08 -9.57 -14.84
N LYS A 282 -13.25 -9.59 -15.89
CA LYS A 282 -11.94 -8.92 -15.85
C LYS A 282 -12.09 -7.41 -15.65
N CYS A 283 -11.24 -6.86 -14.79
CA CYS A 283 -11.02 -5.41 -14.67
C CYS A 283 -10.51 -4.85 -16.02
N GLN A 284 -11.06 -3.72 -16.43
CA GLN A 284 -10.71 -3.04 -17.68
C GLN A 284 -9.61 -1.99 -17.46
N ASN A 285 -9.08 -1.44 -18.55
CA ASN A 285 -8.18 -0.29 -18.55
C ASN A 285 -6.95 -0.42 -17.61
N GLY A 286 -6.46 -1.65 -17.40
CA GLY A 286 -5.30 -1.93 -16.54
C GLY A 286 -5.63 -2.03 -15.04
N GLY A 287 -6.91 -2.10 -14.66
CA GLY A 287 -7.31 -2.37 -13.28
C GLY A 287 -6.86 -3.74 -12.79
N LYS A 288 -6.60 -3.84 -11.49
CA LYS A 288 -6.20 -5.09 -10.83
C LYS A 288 -7.32 -5.59 -9.94
N CYS A 289 -7.62 -6.88 -10.03
CA CYS A 289 -8.57 -7.50 -9.10
C CYS A 289 -7.90 -7.62 -7.73
N VAL A 290 -8.43 -6.93 -6.73
CA VAL A 290 -7.86 -6.90 -5.37
C VAL A 290 -8.72 -7.70 -4.39
N GLN A 291 -10.04 -7.76 -4.60
CA GLN A 291 -10.94 -8.63 -3.85
C GLN A 291 -11.95 -9.29 -4.80
N LYS A 292 -12.77 -10.21 -4.28
CA LYS A 292 -13.83 -10.85 -5.06
C LYS A 292 -14.69 -9.79 -5.77
N ASP A 293 -14.67 -9.82 -7.10
CA ASP A 293 -15.39 -8.88 -7.98
C ASP A 293 -15.12 -7.38 -7.72
N SER A 294 -13.96 -7.06 -7.13
CA SER A 294 -13.57 -5.69 -6.81
C SER A 294 -12.24 -5.33 -7.47
N CYS A 295 -12.27 -4.29 -8.31
CA CYS A 295 -11.12 -3.80 -9.07
C CYS A 295 -10.52 -2.54 -8.44
N GLU A 296 -9.20 -2.57 -8.22
CA GLU A 296 -8.40 -1.37 -8.00
C GLU A 296 -8.10 -0.70 -9.35
N CYS A 297 -8.63 0.51 -9.52
CA CYS A 297 -8.51 1.25 -10.77
C CYS A 297 -7.25 2.13 -10.82
N PRO A 298 -6.56 2.20 -11.98
CA PRO A 298 -5.49 3.15 -12.18
C PRO A 298 -6.01 4.59 -12.10
N LYS A 299 -5.12 5.53 -11.78
CA LYS A 299 -5.47 6.96 -11.73
C LYS A 299 -6.18 7.39 -13.03
N GLY A 300 -7.29 8.09 -12.89
CA GLY A 300 -8.09 8.56 -14.03
C GLY A 300 -9.09 7.52 -14.57
N TYR A 301 -9.23 6.37 -13.93
CA TYR A 301 -10.29 5.40 -14.21
C TYR A 301 -11.13 5.13 -12.96
N TYR A 302 -12.41 4.80 -13.15
CA TYR A 302 -13.38 4.51 -12.09
C TYR A 302 -14.51 3.61 -12.61
N GLY A 303 -15.40 3.18 -11.71
CA GLY A 303 -16.40 2.15 -11.99
C GLY A 303 -16.02 0.82 -11.34
N LEU A 304 -16.95 -0.13 -11.30
CA LEU A 304 -16.73 -1.43 -10.64
C LEU A 304 -15.63 -2.24 -11.31
N ARG A 305 -15.42 -2.02 -12.61
CA ARG A 305 -14.45 -2.71 -13.45
C ARG A 305 -13.47 -1.72 -14.10
N CYS A 306 -13.38 -0.50 -13.60
CA CYS A 306 -12.55 0.57 -14.18
C CYS A 306 -12.94 0.91 -15.63
N GLU A 307 -14.21 0.76 -15.97
CA GLU A 307 -14.78 0.95 -17.30
C GLU A 307 -14.90 2.44 -17.70
N PHE A 308 -14.98 3.34 -16.72
CA PHE A 308 -15.11 4.77 -16.96
C PHE A 308 -13.78 5.49 -16.79
N SER A 309 -13.52 6.49 -17.63
CA SER A 309 -12.34 7.36 -17.53
C SER A 309 -12.71 8.77 -17.09
N LYS A 310 -11.96 9.33 -16.14
CA LYS A 310 -12.07 10.71 -15.67
C LYS A 310 -10.88 11.52 -16.15
N CYS A 311 -11.15 12.63 -16.82
CA CYS A 311 -10.13 13.59 -17.22
C CYS A 311 -10.06 14.68 -16.16
N SER A 312 -8.85 14.97 -15.65
CA SER A 312 -8.64 16.10 -14.73
C SER A 312 -8.69 17.45 -15.45
N ILE A 313 -8.26 17.48 -16.72
CA ILE A 313 -8.44 18.61 -17.63
C ILE A 313 -9.61 18.28 -18.54
N ALA A 314 -10.65 19.12 -18.53
CA ALA A 314 -11.87 18.87 -19.30
C ALA A 314 -11.57 18.85 -20.81
N CYS A 315 -12.24 17.94 -21.53
CA CYS A 315 -12.21 17.92 -22.98
C CYS A 315 -13.02 19.09 -23.52
N LEU A 316 -12.42 19.89 -24.41
CA LEU A 316 -13.07 21.03 -25.03
C LEU A 316 -13.85 20.61 -26.28
N ASN A 317 -14.67 21.52 -26.81
CA ASN A 317 -15.35 21.38 -28.11
C ASN A 317 -16.16 20.06 -28.27
N GLY A 318 -16.82 19.61 -27.20
CA GLY A 318 -17.64 18.40 -27.20
C GLY A 318 -16.86 17.09 -27.11
N GLY A 319 -15.54 17.14 -26.89
CA GLY A 319 -14.72 15.93 -26.74
C GLY A 319 -15.13 15.08 -25.53
N ARG A 320 -14.94 13.76 -25.63
CA ARG A 320 -15.18 12.80 -24.53
C ARG A 320 -13.87 12.22 -24.01
N CYS A 321 -13.78 12.06 -22.69
CA CYS A 321 -12.60 11.47 -22.07
C CYS A 321 -12.42 10.00 -22.53
N ARG A 322 -11.20 9.63 -22.90
CA ARG A 322 -10.84 8.25 -23.30
C ARG A 322 -9.63 7.71 -22.51
N GLY A 323 -9.16 8.44 -21.50
CA GLY A 323 -8.04 8.05 -20.65
C GLY A 323 -7.54 9.20 -19.81
N VAL A 324 -6.38 9.03 -19.17
CA VAL A 324 -5.80 10.07 -18.30
C VAL A 324 -5.46 11.30 -19.13
N ASN A 325 -6.27 12.37 -18.99
CA ASN A 325 -6.09 13.64 -19.70
C ASN A 325 -6.01 13.50 -21.23
N LYS A 326 -6.68 12.49 -21.80
CA LYS A 326 -6.77 12.30 -23.25
C LYS A 326 -8.21 12.28 -23.71
N CYS A 327 -8.51 13.11 -24.68
CA CYS A 327 -9.84 13.31 -25.21
C CYS A 327 -10.00 12.69 -26.59
N ARG A 328 -11.15 12.06 -26.81
CA ARG A 328 -11.66 11.72 -28.12
C ARG A 328 -12.40 12.95 -28.65
N CYS A 329 -11.84 13.57 -29.69
CA CYS A 329 -12.37 14.80 -30.27
C CYS A 329 -13.45 14.54 -31.31
N GLU A 330 -14.38 15.49 -31.40
CA GLU A 330 -15.37 15.56 -32.48
C GLU A 330 -14.72 15.98 -33.80
N GLU A 331 -15.43 15.77 -34.90
CA GLU A 331 -14.88 15.95 -36.25
C GLU A 331 -14.35 17.38 -36.47
N GLY A 332 -13.10 17.50 -36.92
CA GLY A 332 -12.45 18.79 -37.18
C GLY A 332 -11.68 19.39 -36.00
N PHE A 333 -11.74 18.78 -34.81
CA PHE A 333 -10.93 19.14 -33.65
C PHE A 333 -9.83 18.11 -33.37
N ARG A 334 -8.69 18.57 -32.85
CA ARG A 334 -7.51 17.75 -32.52
C ARG A 334 -6.81 18.30 -31.26
N GLY A 335 -5.76 17.64 -30.81
CA GLY A 335 -5.08 17.93 -29.54
C GLY A 335 -5.48 16.95 -28.45
N ASP A 336 -4.74 16.91 -27.35
CA ASP A 336 -5.00 15.99 -26.24
C ASP A 336 -6.29 16.35 -25.48
N HIS A 337 -6.72 17.61 -25.59
CA HIS A 337 -7.94 18.17 -24.98
C HIS A 337 -8.91 18.76 -26.01
N CYS A 338 -8.75 18.45 -27.30
CA CYS A 338 -9.56 18.96 -28.40
C CYS A 338 -9.52 20.49 -28.56
N GLU A 339 -8.42 21.09 -28.16
CA GLU A 339 -8.15 22.53 -28.17
C GLU A 339 -7.81 23.08 -29.57
N ILE A 340 -7.43 22.21 -30.52
CA ILE A 340 -7.01 22.60 -31.86
C ILE A 340 -8.18 22.46 -32.83
N GLY A 341 -8.75 23.58 -33.29
CA GLY A 341 -9.87 23.61 -34.25
C GLY A 341 -9.47 23.63 -35.74
N ARG A 342 -10.46 23.50 -36.63
CA ARG A 342 -10.31 23.61 -38.10
C ARG A 342 -9.72 24.97 -38.48
N ARG A 343 -8.60 24.98 -39.23
CA ARG A 343 -8.18 26.16 -40.01
C ARG A 343 -9.15 26.34 -41.18
N ILE A 344 -9.83 27.48 -41.23
CA ILE A 344 -10.60 27.90 -42.41
C ILE A 344 -9.60 28.31 -43.50
N PRO A 345 -9.56 27.68 -44.69
CA PRO A 345 -8.67 28.11 -45.75
C PRO A 345 -9.20 29.42 -46.36
N GLN A 346 -8.43 30.50 -46.27
CA GLN A 346 -8.71 31.75 -46.97
C GLN A 346 -8.62 31.51 -48.48
N ARG A 347 -9.77 31.52 -49.16
CA ARG A 347 -9.89 31.37 -50.62
C ARG A 347 -9.37 32.66 -51.26
N SER A 348 -8.37 32.58 -52.13
CA SER A 348 -7.78 33.72 -52.85
C SER A 348 -8.84 34.53 -53.61
N THR A 349 -8.76 35.86 -53.53
CA THR A 349 -9.78 36.82 -53.97
C THR A 349 -10.09 36.83 -55.47
N CYS A 350 -9.22 36.28 -56.34
CA CYS A 350 -9.53 36.14 -57.76
C CYS A 350 -10.31 34.86 -58.09
N THR A 351 -11.41 35.01 -58.81
CA THR A 351 -12.25 33.88 -59.23
C THR A 351 -11.56 33.00 -60.29
N ARG A 352 -10.58 33.55 -61.02
CA ARG A 352 -9.77 32.85 -62.03
C ARG A 352 -8.29 33.26 -61.91
N PRO A 353 -7.33 32.35 -62.15
CA PRO A 353 -5.92 32.68 -62.08
C PRO A 353 -5.47 33.60 -63.23
N CYS A 354 -4.66 34.60 -62.91
CA CYS A 354 -3.93 35.42 -63.88
C CYS A 354 -2.78 34.59 -64.46
N ARG A 355 -2.64 34.50 -65.79
CA ARG A 355 -1.64 33.62 -66.42
C ARG A 355 -0.21 34.18 -66.32
N HIS A 356 -0.03 35.43 -66.74
CA HIS A 356 1.26 36.15 -66.70
C HIS A 356 1.06 37.50 -65.99
N GLY A 357 0.76 37.42 -64.70
CA GLY A 357 0.46 38.59 -63.87
C GLY A 357 0.00 38.23 -62.47
N THR A 358 -0.19 39.26 -61.64
CA THR A 358 -0.57 39.10 -60.23
C THR A 358 -2.03 39.50 -60.00
N CYS A 359 -2.76 38.71 -59.19
CA CYS A 359 -4.14 39.00 -58.80
C CYS A 359 -4.18 40.16 -57.79
N SER A 360 -4.89 41.23 -58.14
CA SER A 360 -5.19 42.32 -57.21
C SER A 360 -6.44 41.99 -56.38
N ALA A 361 -6.57 42.61 -55.21
CA ALA A 361 -7.69 42.43 -54.27
C ALA A 361 -9.08 42.73 -54.87
N LYS A 362 -9.15 43.41 -56.03
CA LYS A 362 -10.39 43.75 -56.75
C LYS A 362 -10.79 42.73 -57.84
N ASN A 363 -10.27 41.50 -57.80
CA ASN A 363 -10.53 40.47 -58.82
C ASN A 363 -10.07 40.88 -60.24
N THR A 364 -9.01 41.69 -60.31
CA THR A 364 -8.40 42.16 -61.56
C THR A 364 -6.95 41.71 -61.64
N CYS A 365 -6.51 41.30 -62.83
CA CYS A 365 -5.13 40.88 -63.07
C CYS A 365 -4.27 42.08 -63.47
N ILE A 366 -3.16 42.28 -62.77
CA ILE A 366 -2.09 43.22 -63.16
C ILE A 366 -1.08 42.43 -63.99
N CYS A 367 -0.93 42.77 -65.27
CA CYS A 367 -0.14 41.99 -66.22
C CYS A 367 1.35 42.36 -66.21
N ASP A 368 2.19 41.35 -66.43
CA ASP A 368 3.63 41.53 -66.59
C ASP A 368 3.95 42.28 -67.91
N PRO A 369 5.10 43.00 -68.00
CA PRO A 369 5.45 43.77 -69.18
C PRO A 369 5.43 42.94 -70.48
N GLY A 370 4.80 43.48 -71.52
CA GLY A 370 4.63 42.79 -72.79
C GLY A 370 3.41 41.88 -72.86
N TRP A 371 2.59 41.79 -71.80
CA TRP A 371 1.33 41.06 -71.78
C TRP A 371 0.13 41.98 -71.50
N TYR A 372 -1.02 41.63 -72.07
CA TYR A 372 -2.28 42.36 -71.89
C TYR A 372 -3.50 41.43 -71.97
N GLY A 373 -4.67 41.98 -71.63
CA GLY A 373 -5.93 41.26 -71.55
C GLY A 373 -6.36 40.95 -70.12
N ARG A 374 -7.65 40.62 -69.92
CA ARG A 374 -8.28 40.48 -68.59
C ARG A 374 -7.61 39.45 -67.67
N LEU A 375 -6.96 38.43 -68.23
CA LEU A 375 -6.21 37.40 -67.50
C LEU A 375 -4.73 37.36 -67.90
N CYS A 376 -4.23 38.42 -68.54
CA CYS A 376 -2.85 38.55 -69.04
C CYS A 376 -2.46 37.45 -70.03
N GLN A 377 -3.36 37.18 -70.98
CA GLN A 377 -3.23 36.06 -71.91
C GLN A 377 -2.68 36.43 -73.30
N HIS A 378 -2.57 37.72 -73.64
CA HIS A 378 -2.10 38.18 -74.96
C HIS A 378 -0.74 38.85 -74.87
N LYS A 379 0.15 38.61 -75.83
CA LYS A 379 1.51 39.19 -75.88
C LYS A 379 1.57 40.33 -76.91
N LEU A 380 2.18 41.45 -76.56
CA LEU A 380 2.43 42.58 -77.46
C LEU A 380 3.48 42.19 -78.51
N SER A 381 3.14 42.29 -79.80
CA SER A 381 4.07 42.04 -80.91
C SER A 381 4.64 43.36 -81.45
N SER A 382 5.97 43.44 -81.55
CA SER A 382 6.69 44.58 -82.13
C SER A 382 6.69 44.46 -83.67
N GLN A 383 6.19 45.46 -84.42
CA GLN A 383 6.15 45.43 -85.89
C GLN A 383 7.17 46.40 -86.51
N LYS A 384 8.00 45.92 -87.46
CA LYS A 384 8.90 46.73 -88.31
C LYS A 384 8.07 47.65 -89.23
N GLY A 385 8.39 48.93 -89.24
CA GLY A 385 7.55 50.01 -89.78
C GLY A 385 7.61 50.29 -91.27
N LYS A 386 6.89 51.35 -91.65
CA LYS A 386 7.15 52.29 -92.76
C LYS A 386 6.16 53.48 -92.67
N THR A 387 6.74 54.68 -92.58
CA THR A 387 6.33 55.98 -93.15
C THR A 387 4.85 56.36 -93.21
N GLY A 388 4.53 57.55 -92.67
CA GLY A 388 3.46 58.40 -93.21
C GLY A 388 2.68 59.17 -92.15
N GLU A 389 3.05 60.44 -91.98
CA GLU A 389 2.18 61.57 -91.64
C GLU A 389 1.55 61.67 -90.24
N GLN A 390 2.02 62.68 -89.51
CA GLN A 390 1.35 63.26 -88.35
C GLN A 390 0.05 63.94 -88.80
N THR A 391 -1.06 63.62 -88.15
CA THR A 391 -1.94 64.67 -87.59
C THR A 391 -2.75 64.10 -86.44
N SER A 392 -2.68 64.82 -85.33
CA SER A 392 -3.51 64.75 -84.13
C SER A 392 -5.01 64.70 -84.42
N ILE A 393 -5.79 64.01 -83.59
CA ILE A 393 -7.02 64.54 -82.99
C ILE A 393 -7.28 63.83 -81.65
N SER A 394 -7.69 64.65 -80.70
CA SER A 394 -7.93 64.51 -79.27
C SER A 394 -9.28 63.88 -78.89
N MET A 395 -9.34 63.41 -77.63
CA MET A 395 -10.46 63.41 -76.65
C MET A 395 -11.85 62.95 -77.11
N GLU A 396 -12.36 61.87 -76.48
CA GLU A 396 -13.38 61.90 -75.40
C GLU A 396 -13.47 60.53 -74.71
#